data_AF-A0A7G6YHS4-F1
#
_entry.id   AF-A0A7G6YHS4-F1
#
_cell.length_a   1.000
_cell.length_b   1.000
_cell.length_c   1.000
_cell.angle_alpha   90.00
_cell.angle_beta   90.00
_cell.angle_gamma   90.00
#
_symmetry.space_group_name_H-M   'P 1'
#
loop_
_entity.id
_entity.type
_entity.pdbx_description
1 polymer ?
#
loop_
_entity_poly.entity_id
_entity_poly.type
_entity_poly.pdbx_seq_one_letter_code
_entity_poly.pdbx_strand_id
1 'polypeptide(L)'
;MGGKRTLGLAGVVLVTVALAGCAGNSEQRPTESPSPTPSGVSIPDLNTFTPAPPGTQLDDESGGGTVNPNPAPAWDATQRSSAVAAAEKALTAFARPDLSSTEWWAALSPLLTPQAQQDYQSVDPANIPAHKLTGNGTIVDDSSTYAVSVDVPTDAGTYTIILTRRDGASPWLASRFTPPAGTH
;
A
#
# COMPACT_ATOMS: atom_id res chain seq x y z
N MET A 1 15.95 -61.25 21.42
CA MET A 1 16.83 -60.94 22.56
C MET A 1 16.78 -59.43 22.76
N GLY A 2 16.28 -58.83 23.82
CA GLY A 2 15.99 -59.27 25.18
C GLY A 2 16.43 -58.12 26.10
N GLY A 3 15.51 -57.55 26.89
CA GLY A 3 15.86 -56.43 27.76
C GLY A 3 14.68 -55.67 28.33
N LYS A 4 13.82 -56.34 29.09
CA LYS A 4 12.81 -55.72 29.96
C LYS A 4 13.25 -55.87 31.42
N ARG A 5 13.37 -54.77 32.17
CA ARG A 5 13.45 -54.69 33.65
C ARG A 5 12.95 -53.30 34.08
N THR A 6 11.66 -53.06 34.38
CA THR A 6 10.92 -53.18 35.66
C THR A 6 11.53 -52.53 36.91
N LEU A 7 10.61 -51.92 37.70
CA LEU A 7 10.68 -51.22 39.02
C LEU A 7 10.92 -49.70 38.93
N GLY A 8 10.08 -48.81 39.43
CA GLY A 8 8.99 -48.91 40.42
C GLY A 8 9.28 -47.98 41.60
N LEU A 9 8.48 -46.93 41.80
CA LEU A 9 8.33 -46.09 43.02
C LEU A 9 7.39 -44.94 42.64
N ALA A 10 6.09 -45.01 42.95
CA ALA A 10 5.49 -44.52 44.20
C ALA A 10 5.76 -43.02 44.43
N GLY A 11 4.72 -42.21 44.24
CA GLY A 11 4.76 -40.77 44.50
C GLY A 11 3.48 -40.09 44.03
N VAL A 12 2.35 -40.39 44.70
CA VAL A 12 1.15 -39.56 44.61
C VAL A 12 1.47 -38.22 45.27
N VAL A 13 1.44 -37.13 44.51
CA VAL A 13 1.32 -35.79 45.06
C VAL A 13 0.16 -35.08 44.35
N LEU A 14 -0.99 -35.08 45.04
CA LEU A 14 -2.10 -34.18 44.78
C LEU A 14 -1.63 -32.76 45.15
N VAL A 15 -1.31 -31.94 44.15
CA VAL A 15 -1.13 -30.50 44.35
C VAL A 15 -2.45 -29.82 44.01
N THR A 16 -3.24 -29.57 45.06
CA THR A 16 -4.37 -28.63 45.03
C THR A 16 -3.81 -27.21 44.92
N VAL A 17 -3.82 -26.64 43.71
CA VAL A 17 -3.50 -25.23 43.51
C VAL A 17 -4.71 -24.40 43.96
N ALA A 18 -4.59 -23.83 45.15
CA ALA A 18 -5.56 -22.87 45.68
C ALA A 18 -5.48 -21.58 44.87
N LEU A 19 -6.62 -21.15 44.30
CA LEU A 19 -6.80 -19.80 43.78
C LEU A 19 -6.84 -18.82 44.97
N ALA A 20 -5.67 -18.36 45.40
CA ALA A 20 -5.56 -17.18 46.26
C ALA A 20 -5.70 -15.95 45.36
N GLY A 21 -6.92 -15.44 45.26
CA GLY A 21 -7.18 -14.11 44.70
C GLY A 21 -6.46 -13.06 45.54
N CYS A 22 -5.53 -12.32 44.92
CA CYS A 22 -5.02 -11.10 45.51
C CYS A 22 -6.14 -10.06 45.51
N ALA A 23 -6.71 -9.87 46.70
CA ALA A 23 -7.51 -8.71 47.05
C ALA A 23 -6.73 -7.43 46.73
N GLY A 24 -7.47 -6.43 46.25
CA GLY A 24 -6.94 -5.24 45.61
C GLY A 24 -6.05 -4.41 46.53
N ASN A 25 -4.89 -4.05 45.99
CA ASN A 25 -4.18 -2.87 46.43
C ASN A 25 -4.96 -1.66 45.91
N SER A 26 -5.71 -0.99 46.80
CA SER A 26 -6.34 0.30 46.51
C SER A 26 -5.25 1.37 46.40
N GLU A 27 -4.56 1.39 45.26
CA GLU A 27 -3.75 2.55 44.87
C GLU A 27 -4.72 3.64 44.42
N GLN A 28 -4.74 4.72 45.19
CA GLN A 28 -5.56 5.90 44.98
C GLN A 28 -5.35 6.43 43.55
N ARG A 29 -6.33 6.27 42.66
CA ARG A 29 -6.33 6.95 41.35
C ARG A 29 -6.27 8.44 41.64
N PRO A 30 -5.23 9.17 41.18
CA PRO A 30 -5.27 10.62 41.21
C PRO A 30 -6.56 11.06 40.52
N THR A 31 -7.35 11.90 41.19
CA THR A 31 -8.54 12.51 40.60
C THR A 31 -8.16 13.05 39.22
N GLU A 32 -8.74 12.46 38.16
CA GLU A 32 -8.54 12.92 36.79
C GLU A 32 -9.06 14.35 36.72
N SER A 33 -8.15 15.30 36.75
CA SER A 33 -8.44 16.69 36.38
C SER A 33 -9.04 16.66 34.98
N PRO A 34 -10.13 17.38 34.69
CA PRO A 34 -10.66 17.43 33.34
C PRO A 34 -9.55 17.92 32.41
N SER A 35 -9.20 17.09 31.41
CA SER A 35 -8.32 17.51 30.33
C SER A 35 -8.92 18.78 29.71
N PRO A 36 -8.15 19.87 29.52
CA PRO A 36 -8.65 20.98 28.74
C PRO A 36 -8.98 20.46 27.35
N THR A 37 -10.21 20.67 26.90
CA THR A 37 -10.59 20.51 25.50
C THR A 37 -9.56 21.30 24.68
N PRO A 38 -8.86 20.70 23.70
CA PRO A 38 -8.03 21.50 22.82
C PRO A 38 -8.95 22.52 22.15
N SER A 39 -8.69 23.81 22.37
CA SER A 39 -9.27 24.85 21.55
C SER A 39 -8.95 24.49 20.10
N GLY A 40 -9.97 24.15 19.32
CA GLY A 40 -9.78 23.71 17.94
C GLY A 40 -8.97 24.75 17.17
N VAL A 41 -7.86 24.32 16.58
CA VAL A 41 -7.14 25.13 15.61
C VAL A 41 -8.11 25.40 14.46
N SER A 42 -8.51 26.66 14.31
CA SER A 42 -9.31 27.07 13.16
C SER A 42 -8.39 27.08 11.94
N ILE A 43 -8.43 26.01 11.14
CA ILE A 43 -7.75 25.99 9.84
C ILE A 43 -8.46 27.01 8.94
N PRO A 44 -7.75 28.02 8.41
CA PRO A 44 -8.36 28.98 7.48
C PRO A 44 -8.82 28.25 6.21
N ASP A 45 -9.93 28.72 5.63
CA ASP A 45 -10.41 28.18 4.35
C ASP A 45 -9.31 28.34 3.29
N LEU A 46 -8.78 27.20 2.80
CA LEU A 46 -7.66 27.20 1.87
C LEU A 46 -8.03 27.80 0.51
N ASN A 47 -9.32 27.89 0.18
CA ASN A 47 -9.81 28.51 -1.06
C ASN A 47 -9.72 30.05 -1.03
N THR A 48 -9.43 30.65 0.13
CA THR A 48 -9.17 32.09 0.25
C THR A 48 -7.75 32.50 -0.16
N PHE A 49 -6.84 31.54 -0.35
CA PHE A 49 -5.47 31.84 -0.76
C PHE A 49 -5.35 31.85 -2.29
N THR A 50 -4.75 32.92 -2.82
CA THR A 50 -4.38 33.01 -4.23
C THR A 50 -3.17 32.11 -4.50
N PRO A 51 -3.21 31.22 -5.51
CA PRO A 51 -2.03 30.47 -5.93
C PRO A 51 -0.88 31.42 -6.32
N ALA A 52 0.36 30.95 -6.15
CA ALA A 52 1.53 31.71 -6.60
C ALA A 52 1.43 32.03 -8.10
N PRO A 53 1.99 33.15 -8.60
CA PRO A 53 2.07 33.37 -10.04
C PRO A 53 2.96 32.30 -10.73
N PRO A 54 2.69 31.96 -12.00
CA PRO A 54 3.64 31.20 -12.81
C PRO A 54 5.03 31.88 -12.82
N GLY A 55 6.09 31.08 -12.75
CA GLY A 55 7.47 31.58 -12.74
C GLY A 55 7.94 32.12 -11.40
N THR A 56 7.26 31.78 -10.30
CA THR A 56 7.71 32.19 -8.95
C THR A 56 9.07 31.56 -8.67
N GLN A 57 10.08 32.41 -8.48
CA GLN A 57 11.44 32.00 -8.16
C GLN A 57 11.50 31.53 -6.72
N LEU A 58 11.95 30.30 -6.52
CA LEU A 58 12.32 29.79 -5.21
C LEU A 58 13.68 30.38 -4.82
N ASP A 59 13.81 30.79 -3.56
CA ASP A 59 15.11 31.11 -3.00
C ASP A 59 16.04 29.88 -3.03
N ASP A 60 17.34 30.11 -2.95
CA ASP A 60 18.35 29.06 -3.02
C ASP A 60 18.22 28.06 -1.85
N GLU A 61 17.62 28.44 -0.72
CA GLU A 61 17.36 27.54 0.42
C GLU A 61 16.16 26.61 0.18
N SER A 62 15.20 27.04 -0.65
CA SER A 62 14.04 26.27 -1.10
C SER A 62 14.32 25.37 -2.32
N GLY A 63 15.59 25.26 -2.74
CA GLY A 63 16.03 24.34 -3.81
C GLY A 63 16.30 24.97 -5.16
N GLY A 64 16.15 26.31 -5.29
CA GLY A 64 16.42 27.06 -6.53
C GLY A 64 15.48 26.70 -7.70
N GLY A 65 15.31 27.65 -8.63
CA GLY A 65 14.49 27.47 -9.83
C GLY A 65 13.10 28.11 -9.74
N THR A 66 12.24 27.83 -10.73
CA THR A 66 10.89 28.41 -10.82
C THR A 66 9.82 27.34 -10.61
N VAL A 67 8.82 27.66 -9.79
CA VAL A 67 7.63 26.84 -9.61
C VAL A 67 6.46 27.45 -10.36
N ASN A 68 5.74 26.61 -11.08
CA ASN A 68 4.44 26.93 -11.64
C ASN A 68 3.36 26.22 -10.83
N PRO A 69 2.30 26.92 -10.41
CA PRO A 69 1.14 26.25 -9.84
C PRO A 69 0.56 25.32 -10.89
N ASN A 70 0.41 24.05 -10.52
CA ASN A 70 -0.36 23.11 -11.31
C ASN A 70 -1.72 22.96 -10.63
N PRO A 71 -2.86 23.17 -11.33
CA PRO A 71 -4.17 22.93 -10.74
C PRO A 71 -4.25 21.53 -10.13
N ALA A 72 -4.98 21.43 -9.01
CA ALA A 72 -5.32 20.14 -8.44
C ALA A 72 -5.94 19.26 -9.53
N PRO A 73 -5.54 17.98 -9.65
CA PRO A 73 -6.07 17.11 -10.67
C PRO A 73 -7.60 17.06 -10.57
N ALA A 74 -8.29 17.25 -11.70
CA ALA A 74 -9.69 16.87 -11.76
C ALA A 74 -9.81 15.37 -11.43
N TRP A 75 -10.83 15.03 -10.65
CA TRP A 75 -11.19 13.64 -10.37
C TRP A 75 -12.59 13.37 -10.91
N ASP A 76 -12.66 13.32 -12.24
CA ASP A 76 -13.87 13.08 -13.02
C ASP A 76 -13.93 11.65 -13.57
N ALA A 77 -14.95 11.33 -14.38
CA ALA A 77 -15.13 10.01 -14.97
C ALA A 77 -14.01 9.65 -15.97
N THR A 78 -13.47 10.63 -16.70
CA THR A 78 -12.38 10.42 -17.65
C THR A 78 -11.09 10.05 -16.93
N GLN A 79 -10.80 10.72 -15.81
CA GLN A 79 -9.62 10.47 -14.99
C GLN A 79 -9.69 9.12 -14.25
N ARG A 80 -10.89 8.71 -13.82
CA ARG A 80 -11.12 7.36 -13.28
C ARG A 80 -10.92 6.29 -14.34
N SER A 81 -11.48 6.49 -15.53
CA SER A 81 -11.31 5.57 -16.66
C SER A 81 -9.85 5.44 -17.08
N SER A 82 -9.11 6.56 -17.12
CA SER A 82 -7.68 6.54 -17.46
C SER A 82 -6.83 5.81 -16.41
N ALA A 83 -7.19 5.90 -15.12
CA ALA A 83 -6.54 5.12 -14.08
C ALA A 83 -6.80 3.61 -14.25
N VAL A 84 -8.05 3.20 -14.47
CA VAL A 84 -8.37 1.78 -14.73
C VAL A 84 -7.61 1.26 -15.94
N ALA A 85 -7.62 1.99 -17.05
CA ALA A 85 -6.89 1.61 -18.26
C ALA A 85 -5.37 1.51 -18.02
N ALA A 86 -4.79 2.38 -17.19
CA ALA A 86 -3.38 2.31 -16.83
C ALA A 86 -3.06 1.08 -15.98
N ALA A 87 -3.92 0.73 -15.01
CA ALA A 87 -3.78 -0.48 -14.21
C ALA A 87 -3.86 -1.74 -15.06
N GLU A 88 -4.86 -1.83 -15.94
CA GLU A 88 -5.03 -2.96 -16.85
C GLU A 88 -3.84 -3.09 -17.81
N LYS A 89 -3.34 -1.97 -18.36
CA LYS A 89 -2.16 -1.96 -19.23
C LYS A 89 -0.91 -2.43 -18.50
N ALA A 90 -0.67 -1.91 -17.29
CA ALA A 90 0.48 -2.29 -16.48
C ALA A 90 0.43 -3.77 -16.09
N LEU A 91 -0.73 -4.27 -15.66
CA LEU A 91 -0.87 -5.69 -15.30
C LEU A 91 -0.80 -6.60 -16.53
N THR A 92 -1.30 -6.17 -17.69
CA THR A 92 -1.14 -6.92 -18.94
C THR A 92 0.33 -7.05 -19.34
N ALA A 93 1.15 -6.02 -19.12
CA ALA A 93 2.59 -6.09 -19.35
C ALA A 93 3.31 -6.95 -18.30
N PHE A 94 2.86 -6.89 -17.04
CA PHE A 94 3.41 -7.67 -15.93
C PHE A 94 3.13 -9.18 -16.08
N ALA A 95 1.90 -9.55 -16.42
CA ALA A 95 1.39 -10.92 -16.53
C ALA A 95 1.82 -11.63 -17.82
N ARG A 96 3.12 -11.62 -18.12
CA ARG A 96 3.72 -12.22 -19.32
C ARG A 96 4.87 -13.18 -18.97
N PRO A 97 4.58 -14.31 -18.29
CA PRO A 97 5.59 -15.31 -17.91
C PRO A 97 6.21 -16.02 -19.11
N ASP A 98 5.62 -15.87 -20.30
CA ASP A 98 6.07 -16.42 -21.57
C ASP A 98 7.19 -15.61 -22.25
N LEU A 99 7.47 -14.38 -21.80
CA LEU A 99 8.50 -13.51 -22.38
C LEU A 99 9.87 -13.70 -21.73
N SER A 100 10.94 -13.40 -22.48
CA SER A 100 12.27 -13.25 -21.88
C SER A 100 12.32 -12.05 -20.93
N SER A 101 13.20 -12.08 -19.92
CA SER A 101 13.34 -10.97 -18.96
C SER A 101 13.58 -9.62 -19.63
N THR A 102 14.36 -9.59 -20.73
CA THR A 102 14.64 -8.35 -21.49
C THR A 102 13.41 -7.80 -22.19
N GLU A 103 12.64 -8.66 -22.88
CA GLU A 103 11.43 -8.24 -23.59
C GLU A 103 10.33 -7.83 -22.61
N TRP A 104 10.16 -8.61 -21.54
CA TRP A 104 9.25 -8.30 -20.44
C TRP A 104 9.59 -6.94 -19.82
N TRP A 105 10.86 -6.69 -19.53
CA TRP A 105 11.31 -5.44 -18.93
C TRP A 105 11.12 -4.23 -19.85
N ALA A 106 11.40 -4.40 -21.14
CA ALA A 106 11.19 -3.34 -22.13
C ALA A 106 9.70 -2.94 -22.23
N ALA A 107 8.79 -3.90 -22.08
CA ALA A 107 7.35 -3.65 -22.09
C ALA A 107 6.84 -3.04 -20.78
N LEU A 108 7.33 -3.51 -19.63
CA LEU A 108 6.82 -3.12 -18.32
C LEU A 108 7.41 -1.80 -17.82
N SER A 109 8.73 -1.62 -17.92
CA SER A 109 9.44 -0.51 -17.27
C SER A 109 8.88 0.89 -17.58
N PRO A 110 8.39 1.24 -18.78
CA PRO A 110 7.82 2.56 -19.05
C PRO A 110 6.50 2.84 -18.31
N LEU A 111 5.86 1.80 -17.78
CA LEU A 111 4.59 1.87 -17.04
C LEU A 111 4.80 1.96 -15.53
N LEU A 112 6.05 1.90 -15.07
CA LEU A 112 6.42 1.89 -13.66
C LEU A 112 6.89 3.25 -13.17
N THR A 113 6.66 3.52 -11.89
CA THR A 113 7.36 4.60 -11.20
C THR A 113 8.86 4.32 -11.12
N PRO A 114 9.74 5.33 -10.97
CA PRO A 114 11.18 5.10 -10.83
C PRO A 114 11.55 4.16 -9.67
N GLN A 115 10.81 4.22 -8.56
CA GLN A 115 11.02 3.29 -7.43
C GLN A 115 10.61 1.87 -7.82
N ALA A 116 9.43 1.69 -8.40
CA ALA A 116 9.00 0.38 -8.88
C ALA A 116 9.96 -0.20 -9.93
N GLN A 117 10.60 0.65 -10.75
CA GLN A 117 11.63 0.16 -11.65
C GLN A 117 12.80 -0.50 -10.89
N GLN A 118 13.25 0.10 -9.79
CA GLN A 118 14.31 -0.50 -8.96
C GLN A 118 13.85 -1.81 -8.31
N ASP A 119 12.59 -1.87 -7.88
CA ASP A 119 12.02 -3.03 -7.18
C ASP A 119 11.80 -4.23 -8.11
N TYR A 120 11.42 -3.98 -9.37
CA TYR A 120 11.01 -5.03 -10.32
C TYR A 120 12.06 -5.40 -11.39
N GLN A 121 13.14 -4.63 -11.58
CA GLN A 121 14.13 -4.86 -12.66
C GLN A 121 14.82 -6.24 -12.63
N SER A 122 14.80 -6.93 -11.50
CA SER A 122 15.44 -8.24 -11.31
C SER A 122 14.42 -9.39 -11.17
N VAL A 123 13.13 -9.12 -11.38
CA VAL A 123 12.10 -10.16 -11.36
C VAL A 123 12.25 -11.05 -12.60
N ASP A 124 12.20 -12.36 -12.37
CA ASP A 124 12.06 -13.35 -13.43
C ASP A 124 10.57 -13.50 -13.77
N PRO A 125 10.13 -13.14 -15.00
CA PRO A 125 8.72 -13.20 -15.39
C PRO A 125 8.15 -14.61 -15.32
N ALA A 126 8.96 -15.67 -15.46
CA ALA A 126 8.48 -17.06 -15.37
C ALA A 126 7.87 -17.42 -14.01
N ASN A 127 8.18 -16.64 -12.95
CA ASN A 127 7.61 -16.84 -11.61
C ASN A 127 6.28 -16.10 -11.40
N ILE A 128 5.79 -15.34 -12.38
CA ILE A 128 4.52 -14.61 -12.28
C ILE A 128 3.38 -15.59 -12.59
N PRO A 129 2.45 -15.84 -11.65
CA PRO A 129 1.40 -16.86 -11.84
C PRO A 129 0.30 -16.39 -12.81
N ALA A 130 0.09 -15.09 -12.96
CA ALA A 130 -0.91 -14.53 -13.87
C ALA A 130 -0.40 -14.53 -15.32
N HIS A 131 -1.27 -14.89 -16.27
CA HIS A 131 -0.97 -14.92 -17.71
C HIS A 131 -1.88 -14.00 -18.51
N LYS A 132 -3.07 -13.68 -17.99
CA LYS A 132 -4.04 -12.81 -18.66
C LYS A 132 -5.03 -12.20 -17.68
N LEU A 133 -5.61 -11.08 -18.09
CA LEU A 133 -6.78 -10.50 -17.45
C LEU A 133 -8.02 -11.32 -17.80
N THR A 134 -8.93 -11.47 -16.85
CA THR A 134 -10.20 -12.20 -17.00
C THR A 134 -11.44 -11.30 -16.93
N GLY A 135 -11.23 -10.00 -16.72
CA GLY A 135 -12.28 -8.98 -16.64
C GLY A 135 -11.71 -7.58 -16.49
N ASN A 136 -12.60 -6.61 -16.32
CA ASN A 136 -12.23 -5.21 -16.18
C ASN A 136 -11.72 -4.87 -14.77
N GLY A 137 -10.83 -3.88 -14.70
CA GLY A 137 -10.38 -3.30 -13.45
C GLY A 137 -11.47 -2.50 -12.74
N THR A 138 -11.46 -2.54 -11.41
CA THR A 138 -12.38 -1.79 -10.55
C THR A 138 -11.57 -0.99 -9.53
N ILE A 139 -11.84 0.32 -9.44
CA ILE A 139 -11.22 1.17 -8.41
C ILE A 139 -11.77 0.74 -7.04
N VAL A 140 -10.87 0.41 -6.12
CA VAL A 140 -11.20 0.02 -4.74
C VAL A 140 -10.75 1.04 -3.71
N ASP A 141 -9.82 1.93 -4.08
CA ASP A 141 -9.43 3.09 -3.28
C ASP A 141 -9.11 4.26 -4.21
N ASP A 142 -9.83 5.37 -4.05
CA ASP A 142 -9.55 6.66 -4.67
C ASP A 142 -9.62 7.83 -3.67
N SER A 143 -9.27 7.57 -2.40
CA SER A 143 -9.24 8.61 -1.35
C SER A 143 -8.23 9.72 -1.67
N SER A 144 -7.31 9.49 -2.61
CA SER A 144 -6.33 10.45 -3.13
C SER A 144 -6.50 10.61 -4.63
N THR A 145 -6.44 11.87 -5.10
CA THR A 145 -6.42 12.17 -6.54
C THR A 145 -5.05 11.90 -7.18
N TYR A 146 -4.03 11.58 -6.39
CA TYR A 146 -2.66 11.32 -6.84
C TYR A 146 -2.25 9.85 -6.71
N ALA A 147 -3.00 9.05 -5.96
CA ALA A 147 -2.75 7.63 -5.74
C ALA A 147 -4.06 6.87 -5.68
N VAL A 148 -4.19 5.83 -6.49
CA VAL A 148 -5.41 5.00 -6.54
C VAL A 148 -5.06 3.53 -6.55
N SER A 149 -5.94 2.72 -5.96
CA SER A 149 -5.85 1.26 -6.00
C SER A 149 -6.92 0.70 -6.91
N VAL A 150 -6.51 -0.16 -7.83
CA VAL A 150 -7.39 -0.82 -8.81
C VAL A 150 -7.25 -2.33 -8.66
N ASP A 151 -8.35 -3.00 -8.40
CA ASP A 151 -8.42 -4.46 -8.47
C ASP A 151 -8.64 -4.90 -9.90
N VAL A 152 -7.80 -5.79 -10.40
CA VAL A 152 -7.86 -6.31 -11.75
C VAL A 152 -7.89 -7.84 -11.70
N PRO A 153 -8.97 -8.48 -12.19
CA PRO A 153 -9.09 -9.93 -12.16
C PRO A 153 -8.19 -10.58 -13.23
N THR A 154 -7.47 -11.62 -12.82
CA THR A 154 -6.62 -12.45 -13.70
C THR A 154 -7.02 -13.91 -13.62
N ASP A 155 -6.37 -14.77 -14.39
CA ASP A 155 -6.51 -16.22 -14.29
C ASP A 155 -5.83 -16.83 -13.06
N ALA A 156 -4.98 -16.07 -12.35
CA ALA A 156 -4.38 -16.46 -11.08
C ALA A 156 -5.09 -15.87 -9.85
N GLY A 157 -6.20 -15.14 -10.05
CA GLY A 157 -6.92 -14.39 -9.00
C GLY A 157 -6.84 -12.87 -9.21
N THR A 158 -7.38 -12.12 -8.26
CA THR A 158 -7.42 -10.65 -8.35
C THR A 158 -6.11 -10.04 -7.88
N TYR A 159 -5.49 -9.22 -8.72
CA TYR A 159 -4.35 -8.39 -8.35
C TYR A 159 -4.82 -7.00 -7.96
N THR A 160 -4.27 -6.44 -6.89
CA THR A 160 -4.47 -5.02 -6.55
C THR A 160 -3.27 -4.22 -7.03
N ILE A 161 -3.51 -3.26 -7.91
CA ILE A 161 -2.49 -2.40 -8.52
C ILE A 161 -2.59 -1.01 -7.90
N ILE A 162 -1.48 -0.54 -7.34
CA ILE A 162 -1.37 0.85 -6.86
C ILE A 162 -0.77 1.68 -7.98
N LEU A 163 -1.50 2.72 -8.39
CA LEU A 163 -1.06 3.70 -9.38
C LEU A 163 -0.78 5.03 -8.71
N THR A 164 0.20 5.77 -9.21
CA THR A 164 0.51 7.13 -8.77
C THR A 164 0.76 8.04 -9.96
N ARG A 165 0.55 9.35 -9.74
CA ARG A 165 0.89 10.41 -10.71
C ARG A 165 1.46 11.62 -9.99
N ARG A 166 2.33 12.38 -10.66
CA ARG A 166 2.88 13.63 -10.08
C ARG A 166 1.85 14.75 -10.02
N ASP A 167 0.95 14.79 -11.01
CA ASP A 167 -0.03 15.85 -11.18
C ASP A 167 -1.14 15.43 -12.16
N GLY A 168 -2.12 16.31 -12.43
CA GLY A 168 -3.29 16.00 -13.24
C GLY A 168 -3.03 15.80 -14.74
N ALA A 169 -1.90 16.29 -15.26
CA ALA A 169 -1.49 16.10 -16.64
C ALA A 169 -0.50 14.93 -16.81
N SER A 170 0.19 14.54 -15.73
CA SER A 170 1.10 13.40 -15.71
C SER A 170 0.36 12.06 -15.90
N PRO A 171 0.98 11.08 -16.60
CA PRO A 171 0.41 9.75 -16.75
C PRO A 171 0.36 9.02 -15.40
N TRP A 172 -0.58 8.09 -15.28
CA TRP A 172 -0.60 7.10 -14.20
C TRP A 172 0.53 6.08 -14.40
N LEU A 173 1.32 5.87 -13.35
CA LEU A 173 2.40 4.87 -13.32
C LEU A 173 2.17 3.91 -12.16
N ALA A 174 2.39 2.62 -12.39
CA ALA A 174 2.28 1.60 -11.37
C ALA A 174 3.44 1.70 -10.36
N SER A 175 3.09 1.73 -9.09
CA SER A 175 4.04 1.69 -7.97
C SER A 175 4.12 0.32 -7.31
N ARG A 176 3.05 -0.49 -7.41
CA ARG A 176 2.96 -1.80 -6.74
C ARG A 176 2.01 -2.74 -7.48
N PHE A 177 2.40 -4.00 -7.59
CA PHE A 177 1.52 -5.13 -7.93
C PHE A 177 1.37 -6.01 -6.68
N THR A 178 0.16 -6.14 -6.17
CA THR A 178 -0.13 -7.01 -5.03
C THR A 178 -0.85 -8.26 -5.53
N PRO A 179 -0.24 -9.45 -5.40
CA PRO A 179 -0.89 -10.70 -5.81
C PRO A 179 -2.07 -11.04 -4.90
N PRO A 180 -2.98 -11.92 -5.35
CA PRO A 180 -4.08 -12.41 -4.53
C PRO A 180 -3.56 -13.09 -3.26
N ALA A 181 -4.28 -12.95 -2.15
CA ALA A 181 -3.91 -13.59 -0.90
C ALA A 181 -3.81 -15.12 -1.07
N GLY A 182 -2.67 -15.71 -0.66
CA GLY A 182 -2.46 -17.17 -0.66
C GLY A 182 -1.53 -17.72 -1.74
N THR A 183 -0.95 -16.90 -2.61
CA THR A 183 0.16 -17.31 -3.48
C THR A 183 1.50 -17.06 -2.77
N HIS A 184 2.12 -18.13 -2.25
CA HIS A 184 3.49 -18.15 -1.72
C HIS A 184 4.37 -19.07 -2.57
#